data_AF-A0AAW5Z1D1-F1
#
_entry.id   AF-A0AAW5Z1D1-F1
#
_cell.length_a   1.000
_cell.length_b   1.000
_cell.length_c   1.000
_cell.angle_alpha   90.00
_cell.angle_beta   90.00
_cell.angle_gamma   90.00
#
_symmetry.space_group_name_H-M   'P 1'
#
loop_
_entity.id
_entity.type
_entity.pdbx_description
1 polymer ?
#
loop_
_entity_poly.entity_id
_entity_poly.type
_entity_poly.pdbx_seq_one_letter_code
_entity_poly.pdbx_strand_id
1 'polypeptide(L)'
;RQKNTSETVANRIRILKDMDANHPPVKTYKQCASDHGISEPTITNVVKKFVNEGLDATIKLKRSVNSDNAQRKVDGRVEAKLLE
;
A
#
# COMPACT_ATOMS: atom_id res chain seq x y z
N ARG A 1 6.59 -7.42 -9.79
CA ARG A 1 5.59 -6.41 -9.38
C ARG A 1 5.03 -5.77 -10.63
N GLN A 2 3.70 -5.76 -10.83
CA GLN A 2 3.09 -4.95 -11.89
C GLN A 2 3.43 -3.47 -11.64
N LYS A 3 3.83 -2.71 -12.67
CA LYS A 3 4.31 -1.31 -12.49
C LYS A 3 3.24 -0.39 -11.87
N ASN A 4 1.97 -0.73 -12.02
CA ASN A 4 0.84 0.10 -11.58
C ASN A 4 0.33 -0.22 -10.17
N THR A 5 0.88 -1.25 -9.51
CA THR A 5 0.43 -1.64 -8.16
C THR A 5 1.37 -1.03 -7.12
N SER A 6 0.83 -0.18 -6.25
CA SER A 6 1.55 0.35 -5.11
C SER A 6 1.96 -0.77 -4.15
N GLU A 7 3.19 -0.69 -3.65
CA GLU A 7 3.73 -1.62 -2.65
C GLU A 7 2.90 -1.64 -1.36
N THR A 8 2.36 -0.49 -0.95
CA THR A 8 1.46 -0.42 0.20
C THR A 8 0.22 -1.29 0.03
N VAL A 9 -0.40 -1.25 -1.16
CA VAL A 9 -1.60 -2.05 -1.45
C VAL A 9 -1.25 -3.53 -1.50
N ALA A 10 -0.13 -3.87 -2.14
CA ALA A 10 0.35 -5.25 -2.20
C ALA A 10 0.61 -5.82 -0.80
N ASN A 11 1.27 -5.06 0.06
CA ASN A 11 1.58 -5.48 1.43
C ASN A 11 0.32 -5.64 2.28
N ARG A 12 -0.66 -4.75 2.15
CA ARG A 12 -1.96 -4.90 2.83
C ARG A 12 -2.66 -6.22 2.46
N ILE A 13 -2.69 -6.56 1.18
CA ILE A 13 -3.32 -7.80 0.70
C ILE A 13 -2.55 -9.03 1.20
N ARG A 14 -1.22 -9.00 1.16
CA ARG A 14 -0.37 -10.09 1.71
C ARG A 14 -0.65 -10.34 3.18
N ILE A 15 -0.72 -9.27 3.97
CA ILE A 15 -1.06 -9.33 5.40
C ILE A 15 -2.41 -10.03 5.59
N LEU A 16 -3.46 -9.55 4.92
CA LEU A 16 -4.80 -10.12 5.05
C LEU A 16 -4.85 -11.60 4.63
N LYS A 17 -4.14 -11.97 3.56
CA LYS A 17 -4.07 -13.35 3.09
C LYS A 17 -3.38 -14.27 4.08
N ASP A 18 -2.27 -13.83 4.66
CA ASP A 18 -1.48 -14.64 5.61
C ASP A 18 -2.23 -14.90 6.93
N MET A 19 -3.22 -14.07 7.26
CA MET A 19 -4.00 -14.18 8.50
C MET A 19 -5.43 -14.69 8.26
N ASP A 20 -5.78 -15.01 7.01
CA ASP A 20 -7.09 -15.55 6.67
C ASP A 20 -7.22 -16.97 7.23
N ALA A 21 -8.16 -17.17 8.14
CA ALA A 21 -8.45 -18.46 8.75
C ALA A 21 -8.86 -19.53 7.72
N ASN A 22 -9.44 -19.10 6.59
CA ASN A 22 -9.83 -19.99 5.49
C ASN A 22 -8.64 -20.38 4.59
N HIS A 23 -7.46 -19.79 4.82
CA HIS A 23 -6.25 -20.08 4.06
C HIS A 23 -5.09 -20.52 4.96
N PRO A 24 -5.09 -21.79 5.45
CA PRO A 24 -3.98 -22.32 6.22
C PRO A 24 -2.67 -22.39 5.40
N PRO A 25 -1.49 -22.22 6.04
CA PRO A 25 -1.31 -21.98 7.46
C PRO A 25 -1.52 -20.51 7.85
N VAL A 26 -2.35 -20.28 8.88
CA VAL A 26 -2.60 -18.96 9.43
C VAL A 26 -1.36 -18.49 10.18
N LYS A 27 -0.86 -17.30 9.83
CA LYS A 27 0.30 -16.70 10.47
C LYS A 27 -0.11 -15.74 11.58
N THR A 28 0.72 -15.68 12.61
CA THR A 28 0.62 -14.66 13.67
C THR A 28 1.14 -13.30 13.17
N TYR A 29 0.80 -12.22 13.86
CA TYR A 29 1.32 -10.88 13.55
C TYR A 29 2.84 -10.81 13.51
N LYS A 30 3.53 -11.52 14.43
CA LYS A 30 4.99 -11.60 14.48
C LYS A 30 5.60 -12.28 13.26
N GLN A 31 5.02 -13.40 12.84
CA GLN A 31 5.47 -14.12 11.66
C GLN A 31 5.26 -13.29 10.40
N CYS A 32 4.08 -12.67 10.25
CA CYS A 32 3.77 -11.80 9.13
C CYS A 32 4.69 -10.56 9.10
N ALA A 33 5.04 -10.00 10.26
CA ALA A 33 6.01 -8.91 10.39
C ALA A 33 7.39 -9.31 9.87
N SER A 34 7.88 -10.49 10.29
CA SER A 34 9.17 -11.03 9.87
C SER A 34 9.20 -11.35 8.38
N ASP A 35 8.16 -12.00 7.85
CA ASP A 35 8.11 -12.48 6.46
C ASP A 35 8.08 -11.34 5.44
N HIS A 36 7.35 -10.27 5.75
CA HIS A 36 7.18 -9.13 4.84
C HIS A 36 8.07 -7.93 5.18
N GLY A 37 8.84 -7.98 6.28
CA GLY A 37 9.65 -6.86 6.76
C GLY A 37 8.81 -5.65 7.18
N ILE A 38 7.65 -5.89 7.79
CA ILE A 38 6.68 -4.86 8.16
C ILE A 38 6.56 -4.79 9.68
N SER A 39 6.45 -3.59 10.25
CA SER A 39 6.27 -3.46 11.71
C SER A 39 4.91 -3.98 12.17
N GLU A 40 4.87 -4.64 13.34
CA GLU A 40 3.62 -5.13 13.95
C GLU A 40 2.51 -4.06 14.10
N PRO A 41 2.82 -2.79 14.47
CA PRO A 41 1.80 -1.74 14.51
C PRO A 41 1.18 -1.47 13.14
N THR A 42 1.95 -1.58 12.06
CA THR A 42 1.44 -1.41 10.69
C THR A 42 0.47 -2.54 10.35
N ILE A 43 0.81 -3.78 10.68
CA ILE A 43 -0.07 -4.95 10.50
C ILE A 43 -1.38 -4.74 11.28
N THR A 44 -1.27 -4.34 12.55
CA THR A 44 -2.43 -4.04 13.40
C THR A 44 -3.34 -2.98 12.77
N ASN A 45 -2.76 -1.90 12.23
CA ASN A 45 -3.53 -0.85 11.57
C ASN A 45 -4.22 -1.34 10.29
N VAL A 46 -3.58 -2.21 9.52
CA VAL A 46 -4.18 -2.83 8.32
C VAL A 46 -5.37 -3.71 8.70
N VAL A 47 -5.23 -4.55 9.73
CA VAL A 47 -6.33 -5.40 10.22
C VAL A 47 -7.47 -4.56 10.75
N LYS A 48 -7.18 -3.57 11.61
CA LYS A 48 -8.20 -2.65 12.13
C LYS A 48 -8.94 -1.95 11.00
N LYS A 49 -8.23 -1.47 9.98
CA LYS A 49 -8.84 -0.84 8.82
C LYS A 49 -9.74 -1.80 8.04
N PHE A 50 -9.31 -3.05 7.84
CA PHE A 50 -10.12 -4.06 7.18
C PHE A 50 -11.39 -4.40 7.97
N VAL A 51 -11.28 -4.58 9.29
CA VAL A 51 -12.44 -4.89 10.15
C VAL A 51 -13.44 -3.73 10.18
N ASN A 52 -12.95 -2.48 10.22
CA ASN A 52 -13.81 -1.31 10.36
C ASN A 52 -14.40 -0.80 9.02
N GLU A 53 -13.62 -0.85 7.94
CA GLU A 53 -13.97 -0.21 6.65
C GLU A 53 -14.09 -1.22 5.49
N GLY A 54 -13.73 -2.48 5.71
CA GLY A 54 -13.78 -3.54 4.70
C GLY A 54 -12.58 -3.61 3.75
N LEU A 55 -12.68 -4.52 2.78
CA LEU A 55 -11.60 -4.79 1.81
C LEU A 55 -11.34 -3.60 0.88
N ASP A 56 -12.41 -3.04 0.31
CA ASP A 56 -12.34 -1.96 -0.69
C ASP A 56 -11.60 -0.73 -0.14
N ALA A 57 -11.94 -0.32 1.09
CA ALA A 57 -11.27 0.77 1.76
C ALA A 57 -9.80 0.46 2.09
N THR A 58 -9.48 -0.81 2.39
CA THR A 58 -8.13 -1.26 2.70
C THR A 58 -7.22 -1.22 1.47
N ILE A 59 -7.72 -1.62 0.30
CA ILE A 59 -6.95 -1.63 -0.96
C ILE A 59 -6.87 -0.25 -1.63
N LYS A 60 -7.80 0.67 -1.32
CA LYS A 60 -7.75 2.05 -1.85
C LYS A 60 -6.68 2.91 -1.18
N LEU A 61 -5.96 3.67 -2.01
CA LEU A 61 -5.05 4.73 -1.58
C LEU A 61 -5.69 6.09 -1.84
N LYS A 62 -5.73 6.95 -0.82
CA LYS A 62 -6.08 8.37 -0.97
C LYS A 62 -4.87 9.15 -1.48
N ARG A 63 -4.47 8.88 -2.73
CA ARG A 63 -3.32 9.54 -3.36
C ARG A 63 -3.76 10.89 -3.93
N SER A 64 -3.03 11.95 -3.62
CA SER A 64 -3.28 13.26 -4.21
C SER A 64 -2.52 13.41 -5.53
N VAL A 65 -3.06 14.23 -6.44
CA VAL A 65 -2.41 14.58 -7.71
C VAL A 65 -1.01 15.16 -7.48
N ASN A 66 -0.82 15.89 -6.37
CA ASN A 66 0.48 16.40 -5.98
C ASN A 66 1.48 15.28 -5.66
N SER A 67 1.05 14.23 -4.95
CA SER A 67 1.90 13.06 -4.67
C SER A 67 2.27 12.29 -5.93
N ASP A 68 1.38 12.22 -6.92
CA ASP A 68 1.66 11.60 -8.22
C ASP A 68 2.65 12.42 -9.06
N ASN A 69 2.58 13.75 -8.94
CA ASN A 69 3.45 14.66 -9.68
C ASN A 69 4.82 14.90 -8.99
N ALA A 70 4.99 14.54 -7.71
CA ALA A 70 6.21 14.80 -6.94
C ALA A 70 7.48 14.12 -7.48
N GLN A 71 7.35 13.11 -8.34
CA GLN A 71 8.47 12.42 -8.99
C GLN A 71 8.66 12.83 -10.46
N ARG A 72 7.82 13.74 -10.99
CA ARG A 72 8.02 14.27 -12.34
C ARG A 72 9.21 15.22 -12.32
N LYS A 73 10.21 14.93 -13.15
CA LYS A 73 11.25 15.90 -13.48
C LYS A 73 10.64 16.94 -14.40
N VAL A 74 10.92 18.21 -14.15
CA VAL A 74 10.62 19.29 -15.08
C VAL A 74 11.50 19.04 -16.31
N ASP A 75 10.89 18.83 -17.48
CA ASP A 75 11.61 18.76 -18.75
C ASP A 75 11.61 20.15 -19.41
N GLY A 76 12.51 20.39 -20.36
CA GLY A 76 12.61 21.69 -21.04
C GLY A 76 11.32 22.15 -21.73
N ARG A 77 10.34 21.25 -21.92
CA ARG A 77 9.01 21.57 -22.46
C ARG A 77 8.10 22.18 -21.40
N VAL A 78 8.16 21.68 -20.16
CA VAL A 78 7.48 22.31 -19.01
C VAL A 78 8.15 23.64 -18.67
N GLU A 79 9.48 23.74 -18.74
CA GLU A 79 10.20 25.01 -18.52
C GLU A 79 9.82 26.07 -19.56
N ALA A 80 9.78 25.70 -20.85
CA ALA A 80 9.39 26.61 -21.93
C ALA A 80 7.96 27.18 -21.74
N LYS A 81 7.04 26.37 -21.21
CA LYS A 81 5.64 26.78 -20.96
C LYS A 81 5.48 27.65 -19.70
N LEU A 82 6.48 27.68 -18.82
CA LEU A 82 6.50 28.53 -17.62
C LEU A 82 7.13 29.91 -17.90
N LEU A 83 7.88 30.04 -18.99
CA LEU A 83 8.55 31.28 -19.42
C LEU A 83 7.77 32.05 -20.51
N GLU A 84 6.64 31.51 -20.96
CA GLU A 84 5.65 32.15 -21.85
C GLU A 84 4.62 32.94 -21.03
#